data_AF-A0A455U5M8-F1
#
_entry.id   AF-A0A455U5M8-F1
#
_cell.length_a   1.000
_cell.length_b   1.000
_cell.length_c   1.000
_cell.angle_alpha   90.00
_cell.angle_beta   90.00
_cell.angle_gamma   90.00
#
_symmetry.space_group_name_H-M   'P 1'
#
loop_
_entity.id
_entity.type
_entity.pdbx_description
1 polymer ?
#
loop_
_entity_poly.entity_id
_entity_poly.type
_entity_poly.pdbx_seq_one_letter_code
_entity_poly.pdbx_strand_id
1 'polypeptide(L)'
;MAHTLPELPYAYDALEPNIDAMTMEIHHSRHHQTYINNLNAALEGTGLEDVPVEELVSNLDRVPEAKRQAVINNGGGHANHSMFWQMMSPNGGGKPQGDVAKAIDSELGGFEAFQEEFKKAAVGRFGSGWAWLSVTP
;
A
#
# COMPACT_ATOMS: atom_id res chain seq x y z
N MET A 1 19.01 1.88 7.08
CA MET A 1 18.55 2.05 8.46
C MET A 1 17.27 1.25 8.62
N ALA A 2 16.92 0.81 9.83
CA ALA A 2 15.67 0.11 10.08
C ALA A 2 14.45 0.88 9.52
N HIS A 3 13.45 0.15 9.04
CA HIS A 3 12.20 0.73 8.54
C HIS A 3 11.46 1.44 9.67
N THR A 4 10.81 2.57 9.34
CA THR A 4 10.06 3.39 10.29
C THR A 4 8.65 3.64 9.80
N LEU A 5 7.74 3.94 10.72
CA LEU A 5 6.37 4.31 10.38
C LEU A 5 6.38 5.70 9.72
N PRO A 6 5.95 5.84 8.45
CA PRO A 6 5.88 7.14 7.80
C PRO A 6 4.84 8.01 8.49
N GLU A 7 5.06 9.32 8.58
CA GLU A 7 4.03 10.24 9.05
C GLU A 7 2.89 10.31 8.02
N LEU A 8 1.66 10.43 8.50
CA LEU A 8 0.53 10.69 7.61
C LEU A 8 0.62 12.11 7.04
N PRO A 9 0.29 12.32 5.76
CA PRO A 9 0.31 13.66 5.15
C PRO A 9 -0.88 14.53 5.58
N TYR A 10 -1.73 14.03 6.48
CA TYR A 10 -2.94 14.68 6.99
C TYR A 10 -3.29 14.15 8.39
N ALA A 11 -4.14 14.87 9.12
CA ALA A 11 -4.62 14.46 10.45
C ALA A 11 -5.53 13.21 10.38
N TYR A 12 -5.67 12.47 11.49
CA TYR A 12 -6.45 11.22 11.51
C TYR A 12 -7.92 11.41 11.13
N ASP A 13 -8.52 12.57 11.41
CA ASP A 13 -9.91 12.92 11.09
C ASP A 13 -10.07 13.59 9.72
N ALA A 14 -8.98 13.84 8.99
CA ALA A 14 -9.02 14.61 7.74
C ALA A 14 -9.76 13.91 6.59
N LEU A 15 -9.99 12.60 6.69
CA LEU A 15 -10.68 11.82 5.65
C LEU A 15 -12.17 11.57 5.95
N GLU A 16 -12.69 12.08 7.06
CA GLU A 16 -14.12 12.07 7.37
C GLU A 16 -14.89 12.81 6.25
N PRO A 17 -16.07 12.32 5.82
CA PRO A 17 -16.81 11.17 6.34
C PRO A 17 -16.50 9.84 5.60
N ASN A 18 -15.43 9.79 4.80
CA ASN A 18 -15.12 8.61 3.98
C ASN A 18 -14.42 7.51 4.79
N ILE A 19 -13.52 7.90 5.70
CA ILE A 19 -12.87 7.01 6.67
C ILE A 19 -12.87 7.72 8.02
N ASP A 20 -13.34 7.03 9.07
CA ASP A 20 -13.42 7.60 10.41
C ASP A 20 -12.05 7.71 11.09
N ALA A 21 -11.93 8.68 12.00
CA ALA A 21 -10.68 8.98 12.69
C ALA A 21 -10.11 7.81 13.50
N MET A 22 -10.99 7.02 14.13
CA MET A 22 -10.57 5.88 14.97
C MET A 22 -9.95 4.77 14.11
N THR A 23 -10.56 4.47 12.95
CA THR A 23 -9.98 3.56 11.96
C THR A 23 -8.62 4.07 11.50
N MET A 24 -8.50 5.35 11.13
CA MET A 24 -7.23 5.93 10.68
C MET A 24 -6.13 5.80 11.74
N GLU A 25 -6.42 6.10 13.01
CA GLU A 25 -5.47 6.00 14.10
C GLU A 25 -5.01 4.56 14.34
N ILE A 26 -5.94 3.61 14.40
CA ILE A 26 -5.62 2.20 14.67
C ILE A 26 -4.90 1.57 13.47
N HIS A 27 -5.37 1.82 12.25
CA HIS A 27 -4.81 1.26 11.03
C HIS A 27 -3.37 1.74 10.81
N HIS A 28 -3.10 3.01 11.08
CA HIS A 28 -1.76 3.57 10.99
C HIS A 28 -0.87 3.18 12.18
N SER A 29 -1.24 3.55 13.41
CA SER A 29 -0.36 3.45 14.58
C SER A 29 -0.25 2.05 15.19
N ARG A 30 -1.12 1.11 14.78
CA ARG A 30 -1.09 -0.30 15.25
C ARG A 30 -0.81 -1.27 14.11
N HIS A 31 -1.66 -1.31 13.09
CA HIS A 31 -1.51 -2.31 12.03
C HIS A 31 -0.26 -2.08 11.20
N HIS A 32 -0.07 -0.87 10.66
CA HIS A 32 1.14 -0.55 9.89
C HIS A 32 2.41 -0.67 10.75
N GLN A 33 2.38 -0.16 11.99
CA GLN A 33 3.50 -0.29 12.92
C GLN A 33 3.87 -1.76 13.20
N THR A 34 2.89 -2.66 13.30
CA THR A 34 3.15 -4.10 13.54
C THR A 34 3.88 -4.73 12.35
N TYR A 35 3.48 -4.41 11.11
CA TYR A 35 4.21 -4.87 9.92
C TYR A 35 5.66 -4.39 9.94
N ILE A 36 5.90 -3.11 10.27
CA ILE A 36 7.25 -2.56 10.35
C ILE A 36 8.09 -3.25 11.42
N ASN A 37 7.54 -3.45 12.62
CA ASN A 37 8.25 -4.12 13.72
C ASN A 37 8.66 -5.54 13.32
N ASN A 38 7.75 -6.30 12.73
CA ASN A 38 8.00 -7.68 12.30
C ASN A 38 8.95 -7.75 11.11
N LEU A 39 8.89 -6.80 10.18
CA LEU A 39 9.83 -6.70 9.07
C LEU A 39 11.25 -6.45 9.58
N ASN A 40 11.43 -5.48 10.48
CA ASN A 40 12.73 -5.18 11.07
C ASN A 40 13.31 -6.39 11.81
N ALA A 41 12.49 -7.10 12.59
CA ALA A 41 12.92 -8.36 13.24
C ALA A 41 13.30 -9.45 12.22
N ALA A 42 12.57 -9.56 11.11
CA ALA A 42 12.90 -10.51 10.05
C ALA A 42 14.22 -10.16 9.35
N LEU A 43 14.52 -8.89 9.13
CA LEU A 43 15.73 -8.44 8.43
C LEU A 43 16.99 -8.45 9.30
N GLU A 44 16.90 -8.56 10.62
CA GLU A 44 18.06 -8.52 11.52
C GLU A 44 19.14 -9.56 11.15
N GLY A 45 20.37 -9.09 10.94
CA GLY A 45 21.53 -9.91 10.60
C GLY A 45 21.53 -10.45 9.17
N THR A 46 20.70 -9.90 8.28
CA THR A 46 20.65 -10.32 6.86
C THR A 46 21.54 -9.49 5.95
N GLY A 47 21.98 -8.30 6.39
CA GLY A 47 22.65 -7.32 5.52
C GLY A 47 21.69 -6.61 4.57
N LEU A 48 20.37 -6.77 4.74
CA LEU A 48 19.31 -6.16 3.96
C LEU A 48 18.49 -5.13 4.75
N GLU A 49 18.90 -4.80 5.97
CA GLU A 49 18.20 -3.91 6.91
C GLU A 49 18.03 -2.48 6.37
N ASP A 50 18.87 -2.11 5.42
CA ASP A 50 18.94 -0.77 4.84
C ASP A 50 18.32 -0.69 3.44
N VAL A 51 17.83 -1.80 2.91
CA VAL A 51 17.24 -1.88 1.56
C VAL A 51 15.81 -1.32 1.60
N PRO A 52 15.42 -0.43 0.67
CA PRO A 52 14.06 0.06 0.57
C PRO A 52 13.04 -1.09 0.47
N VAL A 53 11.88 -0.93 1.10
CA VAL A 53 10.88 -2.01 1.18
C VAL A 53 10.39 -2.42 -0.21
N GLU A 54 10.26 -1.47 -1.13
CA GLU A 54 9.86 -1.69 -2.52
C GLU A 54 10.88 -2.57 -3.26
N GLU A 55 12.18 -2.35 -3.04
CA GLU A 55 13.24 -3.17 -3.63
C GLU A 55 13.27 -4.57 -3.01
N LEU A 56 13.04 -4.69 -1.70
CA LEU A 56 12.93 -5.98 -1.02
C LEU A 56 11.80 -6.84 -1.57
N VAL A 57 10.59 -6.28 -1.68
CA VAL A 57 9.41 -7.03 -2.14
C VAL A 57 9.45 -7.31 -3.64
N SER A 58 10.19 -6.51 -4.40
CA SER A 58 10.40 -6.71 -5.84
C SER A 58 11.52 -7.72 -6.15
N ASN A 59 12.37 -8.05 -5.18
CA ASN A 59 13.50 -8.97 -5.36
C ASN A 59 13.64 -9.95 -4.18
N LEU A 60 12.59 -10.75 -3.96
CA LEU A 60 12.48 -11.69 -2.84
C LEU A 60 13.51 -12.83 -2.87
N ASP A 61 14.16 -13.07 -4.01
CA ASP A 61 15.22 -14.06 -4.14
C ASP A 61 16.49 -13.66 -3.38
N ARG A 62 16.69 -12.36 -3.13
CA ARG A 62 17.78 -11.85 -2.28
C ARG A 62 17.55 -12.12 -0.80
N VAL A 63 16.30 -12.35 -0.39
CA VAL A 63 15.97 -12.62 1.01
C VAL A 63 16.27 -14.09 1.33
N PRO A 64 16.99 -14.39 2.43
CA PRO A 64 17.23 -15.76 2.87
C PRO A 64 15.91 -16.54 2.96
N GLU A 65 15.90 -17.76 2.43
CA GLU A 65 14.68 -18.58 2.29
C GLU A 65 13.89 -18.69 3.61
N ALA A 66 14.58 -18.94 4.72
CA ALA A 66 13.97 -19.06 6.05
C ALA A 66 13.25 -17.79 6.54
N LYS A 67 13.57 -16.63 5.96
CA LYS A 67 13.00 -15.31 6.32
C LYS A 67 12.05 -14.78 5.23
N ARG A 68 12.04 -15.38 4.05
CA ARG A 68 11.31 -14.88 2.87
C ARG A 68 9.83 -14.70 3.13
N GLN A 69 9.16 -15.66 3.77
CA GLN A 69 7.72 -15.54 4.05
C GLN A 69 7.41 -14.39 5.01
N ALA A 70 8.28 -14.15 6.00
CA ALA A 70 8.11 -13.02 6.92
C ALA A 70 8.28 -11.68 6.20
N VAL A 71 9.23 -11.59 5.26
CA VAL A 71 9.40 -10.40 4.40
C VAL A 71 8.24 -10.24 3.42
N ILE A 72 7.72 -11.31 2.82
CA ILE A 72 6.52 -11.24 1.96
C ILE A 72 5.35 -10.63 2.73
N ASN A 73 5.06 -11.15 3.93
CA ASN A 73 3.89 -10.73 4.69
C ASN A 73 4.06 -9.31 5.27
N ASN A 74 5.19 -9.05 5.93
CA ASN A 74 5.40 -7.80 6.67
C ASN A 74 6.02 -6.71 5.81
N GLY A 75 6.90 -7.06 4.87
CA GLY A 75 7.39 -6.14 3.83
C GLY A 75 6.27 -5.74 2.87
N GLY A 76 5.47 -6.71 2.41
CA GLY A 76 4.25 -6.41 1.65
C GLY A 76 3.27 -5.54 2.45
N GLY A 77 3.05 -5.86 3.73
CA GLY A 77 2.27 -5.02 4.64
C GLY A 77 2.78 -3.58 4.71
N HIS A 78 4.08 -3.38 4.92
CA HIS A 78 4.69 -2.05 5.01
C HIS A 78 4.62 -1.28 3.68
N ALA A 79 4.98 -1.92 2.55
CA ALA A 79 4.92 -1.29 1.23
C ALA A 79 3.48 -0.86 0.88
N ASN A 80 2.51 -1.76 1.06
CA ASN A 80 1.12 -1.50 0.70
C ASN A 80 0.54 -0.33 1.50
N HIS A 81 0.74 -0.30 2.83
CA HIS A 81 0.20 0.77 3.66
C HIS A 81 0.92 2.10 3.40
N SER A 82 2.25 2.09 3.22
CA SER A 82 3.02 3.30 2.90
C SER A 82 2.54 3.97 1.61
N MET A 83 2.16 3.17 0.60
CA MET A 83 1.52 3.66 -0.62
C MET A 83 0.07 4.13 -0.38
N PHE A 84 -0.71 3.36 0.36
CA PHE A 84 -2.13 3.65 0.65
C PHE A 84 -2.34 5.04 1.28
N TRP A 85 -1.50 5.44 2.25
CA TRP A 85 -1.60 6.75 2.89
C TRP A 85 -1.33 7.92 1.94
N GLN A 86 -0.47 7.73 0.95
CA GLN A 86 -0.11 8.78 -0.02
C GLN A 86 -1.15 8.95 -1.13
N MET A 87 -2.01 7.95 -1.33
CA MET A 87 -3.05 7.97 -2.37
C MET A 87 -4.34 8.69 -1.95
N MET A 88 -4.45 9.09 -0.69
CA MET A 88 -5.63 9.74 -0.13
C MET A 88 -5.35 11.20 0.21
N SER A 89 -6.41 12.00 0.26
CA SER A 89 -6.32 13.42 0.60
C SER A 89 -7.66 13.94 1.12
N PRO A 90 -7.68 14.86 2.10
CA PRO A 90 -8.89 15.59 2.49
C PRO A 90 -9.54 16.35 1.33
N ASN A 91 -8.75 16.71 0.32
CA ASN A 91 -9.19 17.44 -0.87
C ASN A 91 -9.17 16.57 -2.13
N GLY A 92 -9.22 15.24 -1.95
CA GLY A 92 -9.21 14.25 -3.03
C GLY A 92 -10.57 14.08 -3.71
N GLY A 93 -10.65 13.07 -4.57
CA GLY A 93 -11.84 12.75 -5.35
C GLY A 93 -11.89 13.46 -6.70
N GLY A 94 -13.09 13.53 -7.30
CA GLY A 94 -13.27 13.99 -8.68
C GLY A 94 -12.83 12.96 -9.72
N LYS A 95 -12.59 13.41 -10.94
CA LYS A 95 -12.07 12.59 -12.05
C LYS A 95 -10.54 12.68 -12.12
N PRO A 96 -9.84 11.62 -12.59
CA PRO A 96 -8.42 11.68 -12.84
C PRO A 96 -8.09 12.80 -13.84
N GLN A 97 -6.88 13.33 -13.75
CA GLN A 97 -6.39 14.40 -14.63
C GLN A 97 -5.01 14.02 -15.20
N GLY A 98 -4.58 14.72 -16.24
CA GLY A 98 -3.25 14.52 -16.82
C GLY A 98 -3.09 13.15 -17.48
N ASP A 99 -1.88 12.60 -17.42
CA ASP A 99 -1.52 11.41 -18.18
C ASP A 99 -2.20 10.14 -17.67
N VAL A 100 -2.48 10.05 -16.37
CA VAL A 100 -3.26 8.92 -15.82
C VAL A 100 -4.70 8.90 -16.34
N ALA A 101 -5.32 10.07 -16.57
CA ALA A 101 -6.67 10.12 -17.16
C ALA A 101 -6.65 9.60 -18.60
N LYS A 102 -5.67 10.04 -19.40
CA LYS A 102 -5.50 9.59 -20.78
C LYS A 102 -5.27 8.08 -20.85
N ALA A 103 -4.42 7.54 -19.96
CA ALA A 103 -4.14 6.11 -19.90
C ALA A 103 -5.38 5.29 -19.51
N ILE A 104 -6.16 5.76 -18.52
CA ILE A 104 -7.44 5.13 -18.14
C ILE A 104 -8.41 5.14 -19.32
N ASP A 105 -8.53 6.26 -20.05
CA ASP A 105 -9.40 6.36 -21.21
C ASP A 105 -8.96 5.39 -22.33
N SER A 106 -7.66 5.34 -22.64
CA SER A 106 -7.15 4.53 -23.74
C SER A 106 -7.07 3.03 -23.44
N GLU A 107 -6.75 2.66 -22.20
CA GLU A 107 -6.45 1.27 -21.83
C GLU A 107 -7.58 0.58 -21.09
N LEU A 108 -8.39 1.34 -20.33
CA LEU A 108 -9.43 0.79 -19.46
C LEU A 108 -10.84 1.17 -19.90
N GLY A 109 -10.98 1.87 -21.03
CA GLY A 109 -12.29 2.21 -21.62
C GLY A 109 -13.00 3.37 -20.94
N GLY A 110 -12.26 4.23 -20.24
CA GLY A 110 -12.79 5.42 -19.57
C GLY A 110 -12.95 5.26 -18.07
N PHE A 111 -13.06 6.41 -17.37
CA PHE A 111 -13.08 6.44 -15.91
C PHE A 111 -14.25 5.65 -15.30
N GLU A 112 -15.45 5.72 -15.87
CA GLU A 112 -16.61 4.98 -15.40
C GLU A 112 -16.43 3.46 -15.51
N ALA A 113 -15.88 2.99 -16.64
CA ALA A 113 -15.57 1.57 -16.86
C ALA A 113 -14.48 1.09 -15.90
N PHE A 114 -13.44 1.90 -15.70
CA PHE A 114 -12.41 1.64 -14.69
C PHE A 114 -13.01 1.52 -13.28
N GLN A 115 -13.87 2.45 -12.87
CA GLN A 115 -14.49 2.40 -11.54
C GLN A 115 -15.32 1.13 -11.34
N GLU A 116 -16.06 0.69 -12.36
CA GLU A 116 -16.82 -0.55 -12.33
C GLU A 116 -15.91 -1.76 -12.11
N GLU A 117 -14.88 -1.92 -12.94
CA GLU A 117 -13.97 -3.08 -12.84
C GLU A 117 -13.11 -3.03 -11.57
N PHE A 118 -12.65 -1.86 -11.14
CA PHE A 118 -11.90 -1.71 -9.89
C PHE A 118 -12.78 -2.08 -8.67
N LYS A 119 -14.04 -1.62 -8.64
CA LYS A 119 -15.01 -1.99 -7.59
C LYS A 119 -15.29 -3.49 -7.59
N LYS A 120 -15.48 -4.08 -8.77
CA LYS A 120 -15.71 -5.51 -8.93
C LYS A 120 -14.52 -6.34 -8.45
N ALA A 121 -13.29 -5.91 -8.75
CA ALA A 121 -12.08 -6.55 -8.24
C ALA A 121 -11.98 -6.47 -6.70
N ALA A 122 -12.27 -5.30 -6.12
CA ALA A 122 -12.26 -5.09 -4.68
C ALA A 122 -13.33 -5.95 -3.97
N VAL A 123 -14.57 -5.95 -4.45
CA VAL A 123 -15.68 -6.74 -3.89
C VAL A 123 -15.47 -8.24 -4.11
N GLY A 124 -14.90 -8.63 -5.25
CA GLY A 124 -14.64 -10.04 -5.60
C GLY A 124 -13.49 -10.68 -4.82
N ARG A 125 -12.70 -9.91 -4.07
CA ARG A 125 -11.65 -10.45 -3.20
C ARG A 125 -12.28 -11.14 -1.99
N PHE A 126 -12.29 -12.47 -2.02
CA PHE A 126 -12.66 -13.27 -0.85
C PHE A 126 -11.52 -13.32 0.18
N GLY A 127 -11.84 -13.04 1.46
CA GLY A 127 -10.85 -12.91 2.53
C GLY A 127 -10.08 -11.58 2.48
N SER A 128 -8.97 -11.49 3.22
CA SER A 128 -8.15 -10.28 3.26
C SER A 128 -7.39 -10.06 1.94
N GLY A 129 -7.29 -8.81 1.48
CA GLY A 129 -6.52 -8.47 0.29
C GLY A 129 -6.64 -7.01 -0.13
N TRP A 130 -6.17 -6.73 -1.33
CA TRP A 130 -6.11 -5.39 -1.95
C TRP A 130 -6.68 -5.43 -3.37
N ALA A 131 -7.20 -4.30 -3.83
CA ALA A 131 -7.46 -4.02 -5.25
C ALA A 131 -6.42 -3.00 -5.75
N TRP A 132 -5.90 -3.23 -6.95
CA TRP A 132 -4.79 -2.46 -7.50
C TRP A 132 -5.13 -1.96 -8.90
N LEU A 133 -4.72 -0.72 -9.17
CA LEU A 133 -4.46 -0.22 -10.51
C LEU A 133 -2.94 -0.19 -10.66
N SER A 134 -2.41 -0.90 -11.65
CA SER A 134 -0.97 -1.11 -11.82
C SER A 134 -0.54 -0.88 -13.26
N VAL A 135 0.72 -0.50 -13.44
CA VAL A 135 1.38 -0.46 -14.76
C VAL A 135 2.08 -1.80 -14.98
N THR A 136 1.91 -2.39 -16.16
CA THR A 136 2.57 -3.66 -16.54
C THR A 136 4.01 -3.40 -17.01
N PRO A 137 4.87 -4.45 -17.07
CA PRO A 137 6.22 -4.34 -17.63
C PRO A 137 6.27 -3.80 -19.06
#